data_AF-A0A7K0GRE5-F1
#
_entry.id   AF-A0A7K0GRE5-F1
#
_cell.length_a   1.000
_cell.length_b   1.000
_cell.length_c   1.000
_cell.angle_alpha   90.00
_cell.angle_beta   90.00
_cell.angle_gamma   90.00
#
_symmetry.space_group_name_H-M   'P 1'
#
loop_
_entity.id
_entity.type
_entity.pdbx_description
1 polymer ?
#
loop_
_entity_poly.entity_id
_entity_poly.type
_entity_poly.pdbx_seq_one_letter_code
_entity_poly.pdbx_strand_id
1 'polypeptide(L)'
;MMNIGMKIQKGGGRYIKDEVSFILFDVKIDKWWLRRPDIEEITGDLAIKVVPVIGYMTFEEAIEYVSNGYKSLIAEDTTYDAEGLVLKTDLGLLDRSGQRIIAKIKARDFWWVRN
;
A
#
# COMPACT_ATOMS: atom_id res chain seq x y z
N MET A 1 1.10 -5.69 -7.79
CA MET A 1 1.87 -6.74 -7.10
C MET A 1 2.89 -6.09 -6.18
N MET A 2 3.01 -6.52 -4.92
CA MET A 2 4.15 -6.16 -4.07
C MET A 2 4.66 -7.42 -3.38
N ASN A 3 5.93 -7.77 -3.63
CA ASN A 3 6.58 -8.86 -2.91
C ASN A 3 7.19 -8.30 -1.63
N ILE A 4 7.04 -9.01 -0.51
CA ILE A 4 7.55 -8.61 0.81
C ILE A 4 8.35 -9.75 1.43
N GLY A 5 9.37 -9.43 2.23
CA GLY A 5 10.17 -10.45 2.92
C GLY A 5 11.68 -10.22 2.82
N MET A 6 12.44 -11.11 3.47
CA MET A 6 13.90 -11.00 3.55
C MET A 6 14.53 -11.01 2.15
N LYS A 7 15.52 -10.15 1.91
CA LYS A 7 16.26 -9.96 0.64
C LYS A 7 15.50 -9.29 -0.52
N ILE A 8 14.25 -8.85 -0.35
CA ILE A 8 13.53 -8.10 -1.40
C ILE A 8 13.85 -6.61 -1.35
N GLN A 9 13.90 -6.04 -0.16
CA GLN A 9 14.21 -4.64 0.07
C GLN A 9 15.01 -4.45 1.36
N LYS A 10 15.74 -3.33 1.50
CA LYS A 10 16.49 -3.01 2.72
C LYS A 10 15.49 -2.87 3.88
N GLY A 11 15.61 -3.72 4.91
CA GLY A 11 14.61 -3.83 5.99
C GLY A 11 13.50 -4.85 5.75
N GLY A 12 13.53 -5.59 4.63
CA GLY A 12 12.52 -6.59 4.24
C GLY A 12 12.28 -7.71 5.27
N GLY A 13 13.30 -8.07 6.05
CA GLY A 13 13.19 -9.06 7.13
C GLY A 13 12.36 -8.60 8.34
N ARG A 14 11.95 -7.32 8.40
CA ARG A 14 11.00 -6.82 9.41
C ARG A 14 9.55 -7.00 8.99
N TYR A 15 9.29 -7.15 7.69
CA TYR A 15 7.95 -7.49 7.21
C TYR A 15 7.65 -8.95 7.51
N ILE A 16 8.57 -9.85 7.16
CA ILE A 16 8.51 -11.29 7.43
C ILE A 16 9.94 -11.77 7.67
N LYS A 17 10.17 -12.41 8.82
CA LYS A 17 11.52 -12.71 9.29
C LYS A 17 12.28 -13.71 8.40
N ASP A 18 11.63 -14.81 8.07
CA ASP A 18 12.30 -15.99 7.48
C ASP A 18 11.73 -16.43 6.12
N GLU A 19 10.72 -15.71 5.61
CA GLU A 19 10.03 -16.07 4.37
C GLU A 19 9.89 -14.88 3.41
N VAL A 20 9.58 -15.23 2.16
CA VAL A 20 9.09 -14.29 1.14
C VAL A 20 7.60 -14.53 1.01
N SER A 21 6.81 -13.46 1.14
CA SER A 21 5.39 -13.51 0.92
C SER A 21 4.95 -12.47 -0.10
N PHE A 22 3.71 -12.62 -0.52
CA PHE A 22 3.07 -11.79 -1.51
C PHE A 22 1.87 -11.09 -0.88
N ILE A 23 1.77 -9.78 -1.09
CA ILE A 23 0.58 -9.02 -0.73
C ILE A 23 -0.01 -8.33 -1.96
N LEU A 24 -1.29 -8.60 -2.20
CA LEU A 24 -2.03 -8.05 -3.32
C LEU A 24 -2.41 -6.60 -3.03
N PHE A 25 -2.09 -5.71 -3.96
CA PHE A 25 -2.39 -4.27 -3.86
C PHE A 25 -3.52 -3.83 -4.80
N ASP A 26 -3.48 -4.31 -6.05
CA ASP A 26 -4.45 -4.01 -7.09
C ASP A 26 -4.49 -5.10 -8.15
N VAL A 27 -5.63 -5.20 -8.81
CA VAL A 27 -5.89 -6.10 -9.94
C VAL A 27 -6.40 -5.29 -11.12
N LYS A 28 -5.84 -5.55 -12.30
CA LYS A 28 -6.32 -5.03 -13.57
C LYS A 28 -6.72 -6.20 -14.47
N ILE A 29 -7.95 -6.19 -14.97
CA ILE A 29 -8.44 -7.16 -15.96
C ILE A 29 -8.86 -6.37 -17.20
N ASP A 30 -8.16 -6.62 -18.31
CA ASP A 30 -8.33 -5.83 -19.54
C ASP A 30 -8.20 -4.32 -19.26
N LYS A 31 -9.26 -3.54 -19.46
CA LYS A 31 -9.31 -2.10 -19.19
C LYS A 31 -9.78 -1.73 -17.78
N TRP A 32 -10.18 -2.71 -16.97
CA TRP A 32 -10.81 -2.47 -15.66
C TRP A 32 -9.79 -2.60 -14.53
N TRP A 33 -9.71 -1.55 -13.71
CA TRP A 33 -9.17 -1.67 -12.36
C TRP A 33 -10.29 -2.17 -11.46
N LEU A 34 -10.07 -3.31 -10.81
CA LEU A 34 -11.12 -3.92 -9.99
C LEU A 34 -11.38 -3.10 -8.73
N ARG A 35 -12.64 -3.09 -8.28
CA ARG A 35 -13.02 -2.45 -7.03
C ARG A 35 -12.57 -3.31 -5.87
N ARG A 36 -12.55 -2.70 -4.67
CA ARG A 36 -12.13 -3.40 -3.46
C ARG A 36 -12.88 -4.71 -3.19
N PRO A 37 -14.23 -4.77 -3.29
CA PRO A 37 -14.96 -6.02 -3.05
C PRO A 37 -14.58 -7.14 -4.03
N ASP A 38 -14.41 -6.80 -5.31
CA ASP A 38 -14.06 -7.78 -6.35
C ASP A 38 -12.63 -8.32 -6.13
N ILE A 39 -11.72 -7.47 -5.65
CA ILE A 39 -10.37 -7.90 -5.24
C ILE A 39 -10.43 -8.83 -4.02
N GLU A 40 -11.26 -8.50 -3.02
CA GLU A 40 -11.40 -9.27 -1.80
C GLU A 40 -11.95 -10.67 -2.05
N GLU A 41 -12.94 -10.80 -2.94
CA GLU A 41 -13.48 -12.09 -3.42
C GLU A 41 -12.37 -12.96 -4.03
N ILE A 42 -11.62 -12.42 -5.00
CA ILE A 42 -10.50 -13.12 -5.63
C ILE A 42 -9.45 -13.55 -4.60
N THR A 43 -9.14 -12.68 -3.63
CA THR A 43 -8.15 -13.01 -2.60
C THR A 43 -8.62 -14.06 -1.61
N GLY A 44 -9.93 -14.10 -1.32
CA GLY A 44 -10.54 -15.14 -0.51
C GLY A 44 -10.40 -16.50 -1.19
N ASP A 45 -10.74 -16.58 -2.47
CA ASP A 45 -10.66 -17.81 -3.26
C ASP A 45 -9.22 -18.33 -3.42
N LEU A 46 -8.26 -17.42 -3.59
CA LEU A 46 -6.85 -17.76 -3.78
C LEU A 46 -6.07 -17.90 -2.47
N ALA A 47 -6.70 -17.64 -1.31
CA ALA A 47 -6.05 -17.58 -0.01
C ALA A 47 -4.82 -16.65 0.04
N ILE A 48 -4.89 -15.50 -0.65
CA ILE A 48 -3.82 -14.50 -0.75
C ILE A 48 -4.12 -13.32 0.17
N LYS A 49 -3.09 -12.75 0.82
CA LYS A 49 -3.25 -11.52 1.61
C LYS A 49 -3.41 -10.30 0.70
N VAL A 50 -4.29 -9.38 1.09
CA VAL A 50 -4.48 -8.08 0.44
C VAL A 50 -3.99 -6.95 1.35
N VAL A 51 -3.47 -5.86 0.77
CA VAL A 51 -3.09 -4.67 1.53
C VAL A 51 -4.30 -4.14 2.33
N PRO A 52 -4.13 -3.73 3.60
CA PRO A 52 -5.21 -3.16 4.38
C PRO A 52 -5.59 -1.78 3.84
N VAL A 53 -6.88 -1.45 3.93
CA VAL A 53 -7.37 -0.08 3.68
C VAL A 53 -7.16 0.72 4.95
N ILE A 54 -6.38 1.80 4.87
CA ILE A 54 -6.12 2.68 6.03
C ILE A 54 -7.33 3.59 6.31
N GLY A 55 -7.96 4.10 5.26
CA GLY A 55 -9.14 4.94 5.37
C GLY A 55 -9.38 5.77 4.11
N TYR A 56 -10.42 6.59 4.16
CA TYR A 56 -10.71 7.63 3.18
C TYR A 56 -10.31 8.96 3.77
N MET A 57 -9.54 9.74 3.01
CA MET A 57 -8.92 10.97 3.48
C MET A 57 -8.67 11.91 2.31
N THR A 58 -8.60 13.20 2.60
CA THR A 58 -8.07 14.18 1.65
C THR A 58 -6.55 14.02 1.50
N PHE A 59 -5.96 14.72 0.52
CA PHE A 59 -4.50 14.72 0.38
C PHE A 59 -3.82 15.35 1.60
N GLU A 60 -4.41 16.42 2.15
CA GLU A 60 -3.89 17.13 3.33
C GLU A 60 -3.88 16.22 4.56
N GLU A 61 -4.99 15.52 4.82
CA GLU A 61 -5.10 14.55 5.91
C GLU A 61 -4.11 13.39 5.73
N ALA A 62 -3.92 12.90 4.50
CA ALA A 62 -2.96 11.84 4.21
C ALA A 62 -1.51 12.29 4.41
N ILE A 63 -1.19 13.52 4.00
CA ILE A 63 0.11 14.14 4.23
C ILE A 63 0.35 14.24 5.73
N GLU A 64 -0.60 14.79 6.49
CA GLU A 64 -0.50 14.90 7.94
C GLU A 64 -0.28 13.52 8.58
N TYR A 65 -1.09 12.53 8.22
CA TYR A 65 -1.00 11.16 8.74
C TYR A 65 0.37 10.53 8.49
N VAL A 66 0.89 10.59 7.26
CA VAL A 66 2.20 10.01 6.93
C VAL A 66 3.34 10.83 7.55
N SER A 67 3.20 12.15 7.57
CA SER A 67 4.20 13.06 8.16
C SER A 67 4.29 12.92 9.67
N ASN A 68 3.24 12.44 10.35
CA ASN A 68 3.23 12.08 11.77
C ASN A 68 3.86 10.69 12.03
N GLY A 69 4.02 9.89 10.98
CA GLY A 69 4.56 8.53 11.08
C GLY A 69 3.54 7.57 11.68
N TYR A 70 3.51 6.35 11.16
CA TYR A 70 2.59 5.32 11.62
C TYR A 70 3.23 3.94 11.50
N LYS A 71 2.75 2.98 12.29
CA LYS A 71 3.25 1.61 12.28
C LYS A 71 2.67 0.82 11.13
N SER A 72 3.49 -0.04 10.53
CA SER A 72 3.07 -0.90 9.43
C SER A 72 2.02 -1.91 9.90
N LEU A 73 0.87 -1.93 9.24
CA LEU A 73 -0.19 -2.93 9.52
C LEU A 73 0.11 -4.31 8.92
N ILE A 74 1.14 -4.42 8.08
CA ILE A 74 1.48 -5.64 7.34
C ILE A 74 2.78 -6.29 7.82
N ALA A 75 3.57 -5.59 8.63
CA ALA A 75 4.81 -6.11 9.17
C ALA A 75 4.54 -6.99 10.40
N GLU A 76 5.26 -8.12 10.51
CA GLU A 76 5.25 -8.94 11.73
C GLU A 76 5.82 -8.16 12.93
N ASP A 77 6.79 -7.28 12.69
CA ASP A 77 7.31 -6.37 13.71
C ASP A 77 6.36 -5.16 13.88
N THR A 78 5.58 -5.18 14.95
CA THR A 78 4.61 -4.12 15.30
C THR A 78 5.26 -2.78 15.61
N THR A 79 6.58 -2.74 15.82
CA THR A 79 7.33 -1.50 16.03
C THR A 79 7.83 -0.88 14.73
N TYR A 80 7.66 -1.57 13.60
CA TYR A 80 8.19 -1.14 12.31
C TYR A 80 7.39 0.03 11.73
N ASP A 81 8.10 1.10 11.37
CA ASP A 81 7.51 2.25 10.73
C ASP A 81 7.11 1.91 9.29
N ALA A 82 5.90 2.31 8.91
CA ALA A 82 5.41 2.15 7.56
C ALA A 82 6.17 3.07 6.59
N GLU A 83 6.37 2.60 5.35
CA GLU A 83 7.07 3.38 4.32
C GLU A 83 6.28 4.63 3.90
N GLY A 84 4.95 4.52 3.84
CA GLY A 84 4.08 5.54 3.30
C GLY A 84 2.71 5.01 2.89
N LEU A 85 1.88 5.87 2.30
CA LEU A 85 0.58 5.51 1.77
C LEU A 85 0.61 5.49 0.24
N VAL A 86 -0.20 4.61 -0.34
CA VAL A 86 -0.59 4.67 -1.75
C VAL A 86 -2.05 5.10 -1.79
N LEU A 87 -2.32 6.20 -2.48
CA LEU A 87 -3.63 6.83 -2.60
C LEU A 87 -4.19 6.54 -3.99
N LYS A 88 -5.43 6.07 -4.02
CA LYS A 88 -6.17 5.82 -5.25
C LYS A 88 -7.64 6.11 -5.04
N THR A 89 -8.35 6.35 -6.13
CA THR A 89 -9.81 6.39 -6.12
C THR A 89 -10.37 4.97 -6.06
N ASP A 90 -11.55 4.84 -5.44
CA ASP A 90 -12.31 3.60 -5.29
C ASP A 90 -12.73 2.99 -6.63
N LEU A 91 -13.03 3.84 -7.62
CA LEU A 91 -13.46 3.43 -8.96
C LEU A 91 -12.31 3.28 -9.96
N GLY A 92 -11.05 3.44 -9.53
CA GLY A 92 -9.90 3.29 -10.42
C GLY A 92 -9.86 4.31 -11.57
N LEU A 93 -10.20 5.57 -11.26
CA LEU A 93 -10.31 6.65 -12.25
C LEU A 93 -9.03 6.81 -13.09
N LEU A 94 -9.25 7.15 -14.36
CA LEU A 94 -8.21 7.45 -15.33
C LEU A 94 -8.23 8.95 -15.68
N ASP A 95 -7.07 9.50 -16.03
CA ASP A 95 -6.97 10.82 -16.62
C ASP A 95 -7.36 10.81 -18.11
N ARG A 96 -7.32 11.98 -18.76
CA ARG A 96 -7.68 12.13 -20.18
C ARG A 96 -6.73 11.37 -21.14
N SER A 97 -5.54 11.00 -20.67
CA SER A 97 -4.59 10.19 -21.43
C SER A 97 -4.79 8.68 -21.23
N GLY A 98 -5.73 8.29 -20.37
CA GLY A 98 -5.98 6.90 -19.99
C GLY A 98 -5.03 6.38 -18.90
N GLN A 99 -4.23 7.24 -18.29
CA GLN A 99 -3.37 6.86 -17.17
C GLN A 99 -4.15 6.85 -15.87
N ARG A 100 -3.82 5.89 -14.98
CA ARG A 100 -4.51 5.76 -13.70
C ARG A 100 -4.16 6.92 -12.78
N ILE A 101 -5.16 7.51 -12.15
CA ILE A 101 -4.99 8.48 -11.07
C ILE A 101 -4.60 7.71 -9.80
N ILE A 102 -3.32 7.79 -9.45
CA ILE A 102 -2.73 7.15 -8.27
C ILE A 102 -1.58 8.01 -7.75
N ALA A 103 -1.47 8.14 -6.43
CA ALA A 103 -0.42 8.91 -5.79
C ALA A 103 0.24 8.10 -4.67
N LYS A 104 1.42 8.55 -4.24
CA LYS A 104 2.14 7.97 -3.10
C LYS A 104 2.66 9.10 -2.22
N ILE A 105 2.57 8.92 -0.92
CA ILE A 105 3.14 9.81 0.09
C ILE A 105 4.06 8.96 0.94
N LYS A 106 5.37 9.27 0.99
CA LYS A 106 6.34 8.47 1.74
C LYS A 106 6.83 9.20 2.98
N ALA A 107 6.93 8.49 4.10
CA ALA A 107 7.41 9.05 5.36
C ALA A 107 8.82 9.65 5.23
N ARG A 108 9.64 9.03 4.36
CA ARG A 108 11.00 9.51 4.04
C ARG A 108 11.04 10.93 3.49
N ASP A 109 10.00 11.37 2.79
CA ASP A 109 9.95 12.70 2.18
C ASP A 109 9.85 13.81 3.25
N PHE A 110 9.43 13.46 4.48
CA PHE A 110 9.25 14.39 5.60
C PHE A 110 10.39 14.38 6.62
N TRP A 111 11.42 13.53 6.45
CA TRP A 111 12.52 13.43 7.43
C TRP A 111 13.29 14.74 7.61
N TRP A 112 13.34 15.59 6.59
CA TRP A 112 14.01 16.90 6.64
C TRP A 112 13.20 17.98 7.36
N VAL A 113 11.89 17.80 7.48
CA VAL A 113 10.97 18.75 8.15
C VAL A 113 10.95 18.53 9.66
N ARG A 114 11.37 17.34 10.12
CA ARG A 114 11.36 16.90 11.52
C ARG A 114 12.68 17.15 12.28
N ASN A 115 13.71 17.67 11.59
CA ASN A 115 14.99 18.08 12.18
C ASN A 115 15.05 19.60 12.25
#